data_AF-A0A1J5P7F5-F1
#
_entry.id   AF-A0A1J5P7F5-F1
#
_cell.length_a   1.000
_cell.length_b   1.000
_cell.length_c   1.000
_cell.angle_alpha   90.00
_cell.angle_beta   90.00
_cell.angle_gamma   90.00
#
_symmetry.space_group_name_H-M   'P 1'
#
loop_
_entity.id
_entity.type
_entity.pdbx_description
1 polymer ?
#
loop_
_entity_poly.entity_id
_entity_poly.type
_entity_poly.pdbx_seq_one_letter_code
_entity_poly.pdbx_strand_id
1 'polypeptide(L)'
;MQRDVVGYQCYATADLGLIAYETAAREGLVIDEGVLLEIVRPGTSDPVAEGEVGEVVVTTLNPVYPLIRFGTGDLSATLPGRCPTGRTNTRIRGWMGRADQTTKIRGMFVHPGQVDQIVKRFPEVSRARLVVGGEMAADTMTLKVETACSGPDALSAKLIEAIRDVTKLRGQVEMVLPGALPNDGKVIEDARSYR
;
A
#
# COMPACT_ATOMS: atom_id res chain seq x y z
N MET A 1 38.33 18.43 19.06
CA MET A 1 37.07 18.10 19.77
C MET A 1 36.01 17.84 18.72
N GLN A 2 35.77 16.58 18.40
CA GLN A 2 34.65 16.17 17.57
C GLN A 2 33.41 16.26 18.46
N ARG A 3 32.49 17.18 18.18
CA ARG A 3 31.19 17.20 18.87
C ARG A 3 30.33 16.15 18.20
N ASP A 4 29.97 15.11 18.94
CA ASP A 4 29.05 14.08 18.45
C ASP A 4 27.67 14.71 18.25
N VAL A 5 27.33 14.96 16.98
CA VAL A 5 25.98 15.40 16.59
C VAL A 5 25.15 14.15 16.39
N VAL A 6 24.11 13.98 17.20
CA VAL A 6 23.15 12.88 17.05
C VAL A 6 21.97 13.35 16.22
N GLY A 7 21.82 12.80 15.02
CA GLY A 7 20.68 13.05 14.14
C GLY A 7 19.52 12.08 14.40
N TYR A 8 18.29 12.59 14.29
CA TYR A 8 17.04 11.83 14.40
C TYR A 8 16.15 12.09 13.20
N GLN A 9 15.33 11.10 12.84
CA GLN A 9 14.37 11.23 11.76
C GLN A 9 13.01 11.71 12.25
N CYS A 10 12.31 12.45 11.39
CA CYS A 10 10.88 12.73 11.54
C CYS A 10 10.18 12.53 10.20
N TYR A 11 8.90 12.18 10.27
CA TYR A 11 7.99 12.08 9.15
C TYR A 11 6.95 13.17 9.28
N ALA A 12 6.85 14.03 8.26
CA ALA A 12 6.04 15.23 8.25
C ALA A 12 5.61 15.59 6.82
N THR A 13 4.50 16.31 6.68
CA THR A 13 4.08 16.91 5.40
C THR A 13 3.83 18.40 5.58
N ALA A 14 3.75 19.14 4.47
CA ALA A 14 3.46 20.58 4.52
C ALA A 14 2.08 20.87 5.15
N ASP A 15 1.08 20.03 4.87
CA ASP A 15 -0.29 20.23 5.32
C ASP A 15 -0.53 19.78 6.77
N LEU A 16 0.16 18.71 7.23
CA LEU A 16 -0.08 18.10 8.53
C LEU A 16 0.94 18.52 9.60
N GLY A 17 2.09 19.04 9.20
CA GLY A 17 3.22 19.19 10.11
C GLY A 17 3.78 17.81 10.51
N LEU A 18 4.16 17.66 11.78
CA LEU A 18 4.77 16.45 12.32
C LEU A 18 3.73 15.32 12.44
N ILE A 19 4.04 14.16 11.85
CA ILE A 19 3.19 12.95 11.90
C ILE A 19 3.79 11.91 12.84
N ALA A 20 5.10 11.66 12.72
CA ALA A 20 5.81 10.69 13.54
C ALA A 20 7.29 11.05 13.68
N TYR A 21 7.95 10.59 14.73
CA TYR A 21 9.35 10.90 15.00
C TYR A 21 10.13 9.73 15.60
N GLU A 22 11.43 9.70 15.33
CA GLU A 22 12.35 8.71 15.89
C GLU A 22 12.61 9.02 17.37
N THR A 23 12.80 7.98 18.17
CA THR A 23 13.23 8.10 19.57
C THR A 23 14.67 7.65 19.73
N ALA A 24 15.26 7.87 20.91
CA ALA A 24 16.60 7.37 21.24
C ALA A 24 16.77 5.84 21.02
N ALA A 25 15.68 5.07 21.04
CA ALA A 25 15.71 3.64 20.78
C ALA A 25 15.92 3.28 19.30
N ARG A 26 15.64 4.19 18.35
CA ARG A 26 15.75 3.96 16.89
C ARG A 26 14.98 2.74 16.36
N GLU A 27 13.90 2.37 17.03
CA GLU A 27 13.05 1.26 16.62
C GLU A 27 11.75 1.76 15.97
N GLY A 28 11.87 2.38 14.80
CA GLY A 28 10.73 2.99 14.10
C GLY A 28 10.32 4.36 14.64
N LEU A 29 9.32 4.96 13.99
CA LEU A 29 8.84 6.30 14.31
C LEU A 29 7.60 6.21 15.21
N VAL A 30 7.62 6.89 16.34
CA VAL A 30 6.47 7.01 17.24
C VAL A 30 5.53 8.08 16.67
N ILE A 31 4.25 7.76 16.57
CA ILE A 31 3.21 8.68 16.07
C ILE A 31 3.02 9.83 17.06
N ASP A 32 2.91 11.05 16.54
CA ASP A 32 2.67 12.26 17.33
C ASP A 32 1.32 12.21 18.05
N GLU A 33 1.26 12.77 19.26
CA GLU A 33 0.09 12.77 20.14
C GLU A 33 -1.11 13.54 19.56
N GLY A 34 -0.88 14.48 18.64
CA GLY A 34 -1.93 15.27 17.97
C GLY A 34 -2.51 14.61 16.71
N VAL A 35 -2.05 13.40 16.38
CA VAL A 35 -2.33 12.74 15.10
C VAL A 35 -3.03 11.41 15.29
N LEU A 36 -4.12 11.21 14.56
CA LEU A 36 -4.70 9.88 14.34
C LEU A 36 -4.20 9.35 12.99
N LEU A 37 -3.57 8.19 12.99
CA LEU A 37 -2.98 7.58 11.80
C LEU A 37 -3.59 6.21 11.54
N GLU A 38 -4.01 5.99 10.31
CA GLU A 38 -4.45 4.71 9.77
C GLU A 38 -3.47 4.25 8.68
N ILE A 39 -3.23 2.95 8.58
CA ILE A 39 -2.61 2.34 7.40
C ILE A 39 -3.73 1.67 6.61
N VAL A 40 -3.97 2.12 5.39
CA VAL A 40 -5.07 1.63 4.54
C VAL A 40 -4.54 1.00 3.26
N ARG A 41 -5.33 0.14 2.61
CA ARG A 41 -4.96 -0.41 1.31
C ARG A 41 -4.90 0.72 0.28
N PRO A 42 -3.82 0.85 -0.51
CA PRO A 42 -3.65 1.96 -1.46
C PRO A 42 -4.82 2.13 -2.42
N GLY A 43 -5.28 3.37 -2.60
CA GLY A 43 -6.42 3.70 -3.47
C GLY A 43 -7.78 3.31 -2.88
N THR A 44 -7.85 2.98 -1.59
CA THR A 44 -9.08 2.63 -0.86
C THR A 44 -9.15 3.36 0.48
N SER A 45 -10.19 3.09 1.27
CA SER A 45 -10.31 3.53 2.67
C SER A 45 -10.28 2.36 3.66
N ASP A 46 -9.92 1.16 3.20
CA ASP A 46 -10.00 -0.05 3.99
C ASP A 46 -8.71 -0.22 4.81
N PRO A 47 -8.78 -0.35 6.15
CA PRO A 47 -7.60 -0.55 6.98
C PRO A 47 -6.96 -1.90 6.69
N VAL A 48 -5.63 -1.96 6.77
CA VAL A 48 -4.88 -3.22 6.69
C VAL A 48 -4.60 -3.79 8.07
N ALA A 49 -4.25 -5.08 8.14
CA ALA A 49 -3.85 -5.70 9.40
C ALA A 49 -2.54 -5.10 9.94
N GLU A 50 -2.28 -5.28 11.24
CA GLU A 50 -1.05 -4.80 11.85
C GLU A 50 0.19 -5.38 11.16
N GLY A 51 1.16 -4.53 10.83
CA GLY A 51 2.38 -4.92 10.11
C GLY A 51 2.23 -5.07 8.59
N GLU A 52 1.02 -5.02 8.04
CA GLU A 52 0.80 -4.94 6.59
C GLU A 52 1.17 -3.56 6.06
N VAL A 53 1.82 -3.52 4.89
CA VAL A 53 2.21 -2.27 4.24
C VAL A 53 1.02 -1.68 3.49
N GLY A 54 0.72 -0.42 3.74
CA GLY A 54 -0.34 0.33 3.09
C GLY A 54 -0.07 1.83 3.07
N GLU A 55 -1.03 2.58 2.54
CA GLU A 55 -1.01 4.03 2.48
C GLU A 55 -1.23 4.65 3.86
N VAL A 56 -0.42 5.64 4.21
CA VAL A 56 -0.58 6.41 5.43
C VAL A 56 -1.69 7.44 5.25
N VAL A 57 -2.76 7.28 6.05
CA VAL A 57 -3.89 8.20 6.13
C VAL A 57 -3.90 8.85 7.50
N VAL A 58 -4.02 10.18 7.52
CA VAL A 58 -3.89 10.97 8.74
C VAL A 58 -5.14 11.81 8.97
N THR A 59 -5.56 11.87 10.24
CA THR A 59 -6.54 12.82 10.73
C THR A 59 -5.91 13.71 11.80
N THR A 60 -5.97 15.03 11.60
CA THR A 60 -5.57 16.04 12.60
C THR A 60 -6.79 16.82 13.07
N LEU A 61 -6.99 16.87 14.39
CA LEU A 61 -8.11 17.57 15.01
C LEU A 61 -7.73 19.03 15.33
N ASN A 62 -7.34 19.78 14.30
CA ASN A 62 -7.05 21.21 14.42
C ASN A 62 -8.34 22.03 14.26
N PRO A 63 -8.69 22.93 15.19
CA PRO A 63 -9.94 23.69 15.14
C PRO A 63 -10.01 24.72 14.00
N VAL A 64 -8.88 25.13 13.41
CA VAL A 64 -8.82 26.13 12.33
C VAL A 64 -8.69 25.46 10.96
N TYR A 65 -7.94 24.36 10.87
CA TYR A 65 -7.69 23.65 9.62
C TYR A 65 -7.68 22.13 9.85
N PRO A 66 -8.85 21.51 10.08
CA PRO A 66 -8.94 20.08 10.30
C PRO A 66 -8.74 19.33 8.98
N LEU A 67 -7.86 18.33 9.00
CA LEU A 67 -7.71 17.38 7.91
C LEU A 67 -8.22 16.04 8.39
N ILE A 68 -9.28 15.54 7.74
CA ILE A 68 -9.93 14.27 8.10
C ILE A 68 -9.62 13.25 7.03
N ARG A 69 -9.02 12.12 7.44
CA ARG A 69 -8.59 11.03 6.55
C ARG A 69 -7.83 11.53 5.31
N PHE A 70 -6.86 12.42 5.54
CA PHE A 70 -5.98 12.93 4.50
C PHE A 70 -5.00 11.84 4.07
N GLY A 71 -5.09 11.41 2.80
CA GLY A 71 -4.14 10.48 2.19
C GLY A 71 -2.83 11.18 1.87
N THR A 72 -1.74 10.75 2.52
CA THR A 72 -0.41 11.34 2.31
C THR A 72 0.21 10.94 0.97
N GLY A 73 -0.30 9.87 0.35
CA GLY A 73 0.30 9.24 -0.82
C GLY A 73 1.62 8.50 -0.51
N ASP A 74 1.94 8.26 0.76
CA ASP A 74 3.13 7.53 1.20
C ASP A 74 2.77 6.16 1.77
N LEU A 75 3.70 5.20 1.67
CA LEU A 75 3.57 3.87 2.23
C LEU A 75 4.25 3.74 3.60
N SER A 76 3.62 3.03 4.51
CA SER A 76 4.22 2.57 5.77
C SER A 76 3.52 1.31 6.30
N ALA A 77 3.96 0.84 7.45
CA ALA A 77 3.30 -0.22 8.21
C ALA A 77 3.41 0.08 9.70
N THR A 78 2.41 -0.33 10.48
CA THR A 78 2.48 -0.30 11.95
C THR A 78 3.50 -1.33 12.45
N LEU A 79 4.13 -1.00 13.58
CA LEU A 79 5.07 -1.87 14.28
C LEU A 79 4.45 -2.35 15.60
N PRO A 80 4.55 -3.65 15.90
CA PRO A 80 4.00 -4.18 17.14
C PRO A 80 4.81 -3.74 18.36
N GLY A 81 4.15 -3.79 19.51
CA GLY A 81 4.77 -3.53 20.80
C GLY A 81 5.03 -2.06 21.09
N ARG A 82 5.40 -1.78 22.34
CA ARG A 82 5.64 -0.42 22.86
C ARG A 82 7.05 0.05 22.51
N CYS A 83 7.23 1.37 22.48
CA CYS A 83 8.54 1.95 22.32
C CYS A 83 9.41 1.66 23.56
N PRO A 84 10.68 1.22 23.41
CA PRO A 84 11.58 0.97 24.53
C PRO A 84 11.86 2.20 25.40
N THR A 85 11.67 3.42 24.86
CA THR A 85 11.82 4.66 25.64
C THR A 85 10.61 4.96 26.55
N GLY A 86 9.63 4.07 26.63
CA GLY A 86 8.43 4.23 27.47
C GLY A 86 7.25 4.95 26.80
N ARG A 87 7.42 5.48 25.57
CA ARG A 87 6.30 6.06 24.82
C ARG A 87 5.27 5.00 24.46
N THR A 88 4.00 5.37 24.61
CA THR A 88 2.86 4.44 24.48
C THR A 88 2.18 4.48 23.11
N ASN A 89 2.45 5.50 22.30
CA ASN A 89 1.84 5.65 20.99
C ASN A 89 2.32 4.54 20.05
N THR A 90 1.47 4.19 19.09
CA THR A 90 1.80 3.26 18.01
C THR A 90 3.04 3.73 17.27
N ARG A 91 3.85 2.77 16.82
CA ARG A 91 5.01 3.02 15.99
C ARG A 91 4.73 2.63 14.55
N ILE A 92 5.37 3.32 13.61
CA ILE A 92 5.38 2.95 12.20
C ILE A 92 6.81 2.71 11.72
N ARG A 93 6.98 1.94 10.65
CA ARG A 93 8.30 1.68 10.03
C ARG A 93 8.99 2.94 9.50
N GLY A 94 8.24 4.01 9.27
CA GLY A 94 8.69 5.20 8.56
C GLY A 94 8.27 5.17 7.09
N TRP A 95 8.89 6.00 6.25
CA TRP A 95 8.54 6.09 4.84
C TRP A 95 9.06 4.88 4.05
N MET A 96 8.17 4.18 3.35
CA MET A 96 8.48 2.97 2.57
C MET A 96 8.30 3.15 1.06
N GLY A 97 8.00 4.37 0.60
CA GLY A 97 7.75 4.66 -0.82
C GLY A 97 6.44 5.41 -1.03
N ARG A 98 6.00 5.50 -2.29
CA ARG A 98 4.76 6.17 -2.69
C ARG A 98 3.63 5.17 -2.91
N ALA A 99 2.42 5.56 -2.50
CA ALA A 99 1.21 4.76 -2.63
C ALA A 99 0.55 4.89 -4.01
N ASP A 100 0.81 5.98 -4.75
CA ASP A 100 0.33 6.11 -6.13
C ASP A 100 1.09 5.12 -7.03
N GLN A 101 0.32 4.20 -7.58
CA GLN A 101 0.79 3.12 -8.44
C GLN A 101 -0.06 3.06 -9.73
N THR A 102 -0.68 4.18 -10.09
CA THR A 102 -1.47 4.28 -11.31
C THR A 102 -0.56 4.06 -12.52
N THR A 103 -0.96 3.16 -13.42
CA THR A 103 -0.23 2.91 -14.67
C THR A 103 -1.14 3.00 -15.88
N LYS A 104 -0.56 3.39 -17.03
CA LYS A 104 -1.25 3.44 -18.32
C LYS A 104 -1.00 2.15 -19.10
N ILE A 105 -2.07 1.43 -19.41
CA ILE A 105 -2.04 0.18 -20.17
C ILE A 105 -2.91 0.35 -21.40
N ARG A 106 -2.31 0.22 -22.61
CA ARG A 106 -3.04 0.32 -23.89
C ARG A 106 -4.00 1.53 -23.99
N GLY A 107 -3.56 2.69 -23.53
CA GLY A 107 -4.33 3.93 -23.57
C GLY A 107 -5.23 4.20 -22.36
N MET A 108 -5.48 3.21 -21.51
CA MET A 108 -6.34 3.32 -20.32
C MET A 108 -5.52 3.46 -19.04
N PHE A 109 -5.98 4.28 -18.09
CA PHE A 109 -5.41 4.33 -16.74
C PHE A 109 -5.98 3.21 -15.88
N VAL A 110 -5.10 2.52 -15.15
CA VAL A 110 -5.47 1.50 -14.17
C VAL A 110 -5.00 1.95 -12.80
N HIS A 111 -5.94 2.08 -11.87
CA HIS A 111 -5.71 2.55 -10.51
C HIS A 111 -5.76 1.39 -9.50
N PRO A 112 -5.02 1.48 -8.37
CA PRO A 112 -5.06 0.46 -7.32
C PRO A 112 -6.48 0.11 -6.82
N GLY A 113 -7.35 1.11 -6.72
CA GLY A 113 -8.75 0.90 -6.31
C GLY A 113 -9.55 0.02 -7.29
N GLN A 114 -9.19 -0.05 -8.57
CA GLN A 114 -9.81 -0.99 -9.51
C GLN A 114 -9.38 -2.43 -9.24
N VAL A 115 -8.12 -2.65 -8.84
CA VAL A 115 -7.63 -3.98 -8.44
C VAL A 115 -8.37 -4.42 -7.17
N ASP A 116 -8.54 -3.53 -6.19
CA ASP A 116 -9.33 -3.81 -4.99
C ASP A 116 -10.79 -4.17 -5.31
N GLN A 117 -11.44 -3.44 -6.22
CA GLN A 117 -12.80 -3.76 -6.68
C GLN A 117 -12.92 -5.15 -7.31
N ILE A 118 -11.87 -5.63 -7.98
CA ILE A 118 -11.82 -7.01 -8.51
C ILE A 118 -11.71 -7.98 -7.35
N VAL A 119 -10.72 -7.81 -6.47
CA VAL A 119 -10.44 -8.72 -5.34
C VAL A 119 -11.64 -8.86 -4.41
N LYS A 120 -12.35 -7.78 -4.10
CA LYS A 120 -13.54 -7.80 -3.23
C LYS A 120 -14.68 -8.69 -3.74
N ARG A 121 -14.72 -9.04 -5.03
CA ARG A 121 -15.71 -9.97 -5.58
C ARG A 121 -15.40 -11.44 -5.25
N PHE A 122 -14.19 -11.73 -4.77
CA PHE A 122 -13.67 -13.08 -4.58
C PHE A 122 -13.07 -13.24 -3.18
N PRO A 123 -13.87 -13.66 -2.19
CA PRO A 123 -13.41 -13.89 -0.82
C PRO A 123 -12.27 -14.91 -0.70
N GLU A 124 -12.09 -15.77 -1.72
CA GLU A 124 -11.01 -16.76 -1.77
C GLU A 124 -9.63 -16.15 -2.07
N VAL A 125 -9.56 -14.86 -2.43
CA VAL A 125 -8.31 -14.16 -2.73
C VAL A 125 -7.82 -13.41 -1.50
N SER A 126 -6.66 -13.81 -0.96
CA SER A 126 -6.06 -13.18 0.21
C SER A 126 -5.23 -11.94 -0.12
N ARG A 127 -4.56 -11.96 -1.28
CA ARG A 127 -3.71 -10.87 -1.78
C ARG A 127 -3.71 -10.89 -3.30
N ALA A 128 -3.59 -9.73 -3.92
CA ALA A 128 -3.42 -9.64 -5.36
C ALA A 128 -2.42 -8.56 -5.75
N ARG A 129 -1.77 -8.77 -6.89
CA ARG A 129 -0.92 -7.79 -7.55
C ARG A 129 -1.17 -7.81 -9.05
N LEU A 130 -1.43 -6.64 -9.61
CA LEU A 130 -1.48 -6.48 -11.05
C LEU A 130 -0.07 -6.19 -11.58
N VAL A 131 0.49 -7.10 -12.37
CA VAL A 131 1.79 -6.92 -13.02
C VAL A 131 1.57 -6.54 -14.47
N VAL A 132 2.14 -5.41 -14.88
CA VAL A 132 2.16 -4.93 -16.26
C VAL A 132 3.54 -5.20 -16.83
N GLY A 133 3.62 -5.97 -17.91
CA GLY A 133 4.89 -6.33 -18.56
C GLY A 133 4.81 -6.17 -20.07
N GLY A 134 5.79 -6.73 -20.76
CA GLY A 134 5.88 -6.70 -22.23
C GLY A 134 6.60 -5.47 -22.78
N GLU A 135 6.63 -5.38 -24.10
CA GLU A 135 7.20 -4.27 -24.86
C GLU A 135 6.14 -3.20 -25.17
N MET A 136 6.56 -1.97 -25.48
CA MET A 136 5.66 -0.90 -25.90
C MET A 136 4.75 -1.37 -27.05
N ALA A 137 3.44 -1.16 -26.90
CA ALA A 137 2.37 -1.62 -27.80
C ALA A 137 2.05 -3.13 -27.77
N ALA A 138 2.81 -3.94 -27.02
CA ALA A 138 2.55 -5.34 -26.73
C ALA A 138 2.41 -5.61 -25.22
N ASP A 139 1.90 -4.62 -24.46
CA ASP A 139 1.74 -4.71 -23.01
C ASP A 139 0.98 -5.98 -22.60
N THR A 140 1.49 -6.72 -21.63
CA THR A 140 0.76 -7.80 -20.94
C THR A 140 0.27 -7.30 -19.59
N MET A 141 -0.92 -7.75 -19.20
CA MET A 141 -1.55 -7.40 -17.93
C MET A 141 -1.91 -8.69 -17.21
N THR A 142 -1.20 -9.01 -16.14
CA THR A 142 -1.36 -10.26 -15.39
C THR A 142 -1.73 -9.97 -13.95
N LEU A 143 -2.92 -10.39 -13.52
CA LEU A 143 -3.34 -10.33 -12.13
C LEU A 143 -2.84 -11.58 -11.40
N LYS A 144 -1.81 -11.42 -10.58
CA LYS A 144 -1.36 -12.46 -9.65
C LYS A 144 -2.24 -12.46 -8.42
N VAL A 145 -2.79 -13.61 -8.04
CA VAL A 145 -3.68 -13.75 -6.87
C VAL A 145 -3.20 -14.86 -5.95
N GLU A 146 -3.10 -14.56 -4.67
CA GLU A 146 -2.91 -15.57 -3.63
C GLU A 146 -4.24 -16.20 -3.27
N THR A 147 -4.32 -17.54 -3.36
CA THR A 147 -5.52 -18.28 -2.96
C THR A 147 -5.14 -19.68 -2.46
N ALA A 148 -5.90 -20.19 -1.50
CA ALA A 148 -5.78 -21.57 -1.02
C ALA A 148 -6.69 -22.56 -1.79
N CYS A 149 -7.43 -22.08 -2.81
CA CYS A 149 -8.46 -22.87 -3.48
C CYS A 149 -7.88 -24.00 -4.35
N SER A 150 -8.50 -25.18 -4.28
CA SER A 150 -8.12 -26.38 -5.03
C SER A 150 -8.73 -26.46 -6.44
N GLY A 151 -9.63 -25.52 -6.81
CA GLY A 151 -10.30 -25.44 -8.11
C GLY A 151 -9.87 -24.23 -8.96
N PRO A 152 -8.62 -24.18 -9.44
CA PRO A 152 -8.03 -22.99 -10.04
C PRO A 152 -8.77 -22.48 -11.29
N ASP A 153 -9.22 -23.38 -12.16
CA ASP A 153 -9.69 -22.99 -13.49
C ASP A 153 -10.99 -22.17 -13.47
N ALA A 154 -11.95 -22.55 -12.63
CA ALA A 154 -13.22 -21.86 -12.51
C ALA A 154 -13.07 -20.46 -11.89
N LEU A 155 -12.18 -20.34 -10.89
CA LEU A 155 -11.88 -19.04 -10.27
C LEU A 155 -11.12 -18.13 -11.23
N SER A 156 -10.14 -18.68 -11.96
CA SER A 156 -9.38 -17.95 -12.99
C SER A 156 -10.29 -17.35 -14.05
N ALA A 157 -11.23 -18.13 -14.59
CA ALA A 157 -12.20 -17.63 -15.58
C ALA A 157 -13.03 -16.44 -15.04
N LYS A 158 -13.55 -16.54 -13.81
CA LYS A 158 -14.31 -15.45 -13.19
C LYS A 158 -13.46 -14.20 -12.92
N LEU A 159 -12.21 -14.37 -12.50
CA LEU A 159 -11.27 -13.26 -12.31
C LEU A 159 -10.95 -12.56 -13.64
N ILE A 160 -10.77 -13.31 -14.73
CA ILE A 160 -10.56 -12.74 -16.07
C ILE A 160 -11.77 -11.90 -16.50
N GLU A 161 -12.99 -12.38 -16.26
CA GLU A 161 -14.21 -11.59 -16.51
C GLU A 161 -14.26 -10.33 -15.66
N ALA A 162 -13.97 -10.42 -14.36
CA ALA A 162 -13.93 -9.27 -13.47
C ALA A 162 -12.88 -8.22 -13.88
N ILE A 163 -11.70 -8.65 -14.33
CA ILE A 163 -10.68 -7.75 -14.90
C ILE A 163 -11.27 -6.96 -16.06
N ARG A 164 -11.92 -7.65 -17.01
CA ARG A 164 -12.54 -7.02 -18.18
C ARG A 164 -13.66 -6.07 -17.79
N ASP A 165 -14.48 -6.44 -16.82
CA ASP A 165 -15.60 -5.61 -16.38
C ASP A 165 -15.15 -4.32 -15.71
N VAL A 166 -14.12 -4.38 -14.85
CA VAL A 166 -13.66 -3.24 -14.06
C VAL A 166 -12.70 -2.34 -14.83
N THR A 167 -11.72 -2.93 -15.51
CA THR A 167 -10.65 -2.18 -16.18
C THR A 167 -10.94 -1.90 -17.66
N LYS A 168 -11.93 -2.60 -18.24
CA LYS A 168 -12.22 -2.60 -19.69
C LYS A 168 -11.06 -3.14 -20.55
N LEU A 169 -10.06 -3.76 -19.93
CA LEU A 169 -8.91 -4.37 -20.59
C LEU A 169 -8.98 -5.90 -20.52
N ARG A 170 -8.32 -6.57 -21.46
CA ARG A 170 -8.08 -8.01 -21.36
C ARG A 170 -6.81 -8.23 -20.54
N GLY A 171 -6.88 -9.13 -19.57
CA GLY A 171 -5.74 -9.57 -18.76
C GLY A 171 -5.70 -11.09 -18.59
N GLN A 172 -4.60 -11.55 -18.03
CA GLN A 172 -4.38 -12.93 -17.61
C GLN A 172 -4.45 -13.01 -16.09
N VAL A 173 -4.69 -14.21 -15.56
CA VAL A 173 -4.71 -14.48 -14.12
C VAL A 173 -3.69 -15.57 -13.83
N GLU A 174 -2.87 -15.33 -12.82
CA GLU A 174 -1.90 -16.30 -12.30
C GLU A 174 -2.23 -16.52 -10.82
N MET A 175 -2.55 -17.77 -10.45
CA MET A 175 -2.76 -18.13 -9.06
C MET A 175 -1.45 -18.58 -8.43
N VAL A 176 -1.18 -18.06 -7.24
CA VAL A 176 -0.02 -18.39 -6.45
C VAL A 176 -0.45 -18.80 -5.05
N LEU A 177 0.43 -19.53 -4.35
CA LEU A 177 0.16 -19.95 -2.97
C LEU A 177 0.17 -18.73 -2.03
N PRO A 178 -0.58 -18.78 -0.91
CA PRO A 178 -0.52 -17.74 0.11
C PRO A 178 0.92 -17.48 0.59
N GLY A 179 1.29 -16.20 0.68
CA GLY A 179 2.65 -15.75 1.05
C GLY A 179 3.65 -15.65 -0.11
N ALA A 180 3.27 -15.97 -1.35
CA ALA A 180 4.15 -15.84 -2.52
C ALA A 180 4.33 -14.39 -2.98
N LEU A 181 3.35 -13.51 -2.76
CA LEU A 181 3.42 -12.09 -3.09
C LEU A 181 4.00 -11.29 -1.92
N PRO A 182 4.96 -10.38 -2.16
CA PRO A 182 5.59 -9.63 -1.08
C PRO A 182 4.64 -8.62 -0.43
N ASN A 183 4.83 -8.41 0.87
CA ASN A 183 4.14 -7.37 1.65
C ASN A 183 4.92 -6.04 1.55
N ASP A 184 4.91 -5.42 0.36
CA ASP A 184 5.64 -4.18 0.05
C ASP A 184 4.71 -3.00 -0.29
N GLY A 185 3.39 -3.19 -0.13
CA GLY A 185 2.36 -2.20 -0.45
C GLY A 185 2.06 -2.06 -1.95
N LYS A 186 2.72 -2.82 -2.83
CA LYS A 186 2.46 -2.77 -4.28
C LYS A 186 1.24 -3.59 -4.67
N VAL A 187 0.20 -2.88 -5.07
CA VAL A 187 -1.02 -3.38 -5.71
C VAL A 187 -0.85 -3.46 -7.23
N ILE A 188 -0.15 -2.48 -7.82
CA ILE A 188 0.19 -2.45 -9.25
C ILE A 188 1.71 -2.34 -9.40
N GLU A 189 2.26 -3.21 -10.25
CA GLU A 189 3.67 -3.24 -10.59
C GLU A 189 3.84 -3.05 -12.09
N ASP A 190 4.47 -1.94 -12.48
CA ASP A 190 4.87 -1.69 -13.87
C ASP A 190 6.29 -2.24 -14.08
N ALA A 191 6.37 -3.44 -14.66
CA ALA A 191 7.60 -4.16 -14.96
C ALA A 191 8.07 -3.96 -16.42
N ARG A 192 7.47 -3.02 -17.15
CA ARG A 192 7.87 -2.73 -18.53
C ARG A 192 9.25 -2.07 -18.57
N SER A 193 10.04 -2.48 -19.57
CA SER A 193 11.33 -1.85 -19.85
C SER A 193 11.15 -0.79 -20.94
N TYR A 194 11.34 0.48 -20.58
CA TYR A 194 11.43 1.58 -21.55
C TYR A 194 12.89 1.67 -22.02
N ARG A 195 13.25 0.88 -23.05
CA ARG A 195 14.50 1.07 -23.81
C ARG A 195 14.21 1.87 -25.06
#